data_AF-A0A329YBG4-F1
#
_entry.id   AF-A0A329YBG4-F1
#
_cell.length_a   1.000
_cell.length_b   1.000
_cell.length_c   1.000
_cell.angle_alpha   90.00
_cell.angle_beta   90.00
_cell.angle_gamma   90.00
#
_symmetry.space_group_name_H-M   'P 1'
#
loop_
_entity.id
_entity.type
_entity.pdbx_description
1 polymer ?
#
loop_
_entity_poly.entity_id
_entity_poly.type
_entity_poly.pdbx_seq_one_letter_code
_entity_poly.pdbx_strand_id
1 'polypeptide(L)'
;MRPTIDSRPSASASIFQGKIAMTALDLKPINVAELSEDKYQEFMEANQRHIEANKKYLKSQYTQTSNPDYSNDPRVKPYATITVAGQVVATIDNQGVVGTDSNELGERINKLLAGLNEDAASSGPAAAQNRADKIAEMLGGRIVKAGTAMSQSQYNALAPFEQSGSTIDYVAMKTDPLYDQLQNLYAKHANIERERADYLGRQ
;
A
#
# COMPACT_ATOMS: atom_id res chain seq x y z
N MET A 1 -23.16 -24.97 19.85
CA MET A 1 -22.86 -23.76 20.66
C MET A 1 -21.57 -23.16 20.12
N ARG A 2 -21.63 -21.97 19.52
CA ARG A 2 -20.48 -21.30 18.89
C ARG A 2 -19.89 -20.31 19.90
N PRO A 3 -18.58 -20.32 20.17
CA PRO A 3 -17.95 -19.29 20.98
C PRO A 3 -17.86 -17.98 20.21
N THR A 4 -18.38 -16.91 20.81
CA THR A 4 -18.21 -15.52 20.38
C THR A 4 -16.76 -15.09 20.60
N ILE A 5 -16.06 -14.75 19.53
CA ILE A 5 -14.75 -14.09 19.58
C ILE A 5 -15.02 -12.60 19.79
N ASP A 6 -14.70 -12.11 20.98
CA ASP A 6 -14.71 -10.70 21.34
C ASP A 6 -13.53 -10.00 20.63
N SER A 7 -13.82 -9.34 19.51
CA SER A 7 -12.85 -8.56 18.72
C SER A 7 -12.60 -7.18 19.34
N ARG A 8 -12.32 -7.13 20.64
CA ARG A 8 -11.72 -5.94 21.25
C ARG A 8 -10.21 -6.00 21.04
N PRO A 9 -9.57 -5.00 20.42
CA PRO A 9 -8.11 -4.95 20.41
C PRO A 9 -7.62 -4.95 21.86
N SER A 10 -6.81 -5.95 22.18
CA SER A 10 -6.14 -6.08 23.47
C SER A 10 -5.37 -4.80 23.78
N ALA A 11 -5.58 -4.23 24.98
CA ALA A 11 -4.93 -3.03 25.49
C ALA A 11 -3.38 -3.14 25.59
N SER A 12 -2.81 -4.24 25.11
CA SER A 12 -1.37 -4.52 25.08
C SER A 12 -0.67 -4.08 23.79
N ALA A 13 -1.38 -3.70 22.72
CA ALA A 13 -0.76 -3.14 21.52
C ALA A 13 -0.38 -1.65 21.66
N SER A 14 -0.91 -0.97 22.68
CA SER A 14 -0.64 0.46 22.97
C SER A 14 0.59 0.71 23.84
N ILE A 15 1.40 -0.32 24.14
CA ILE A 15 2.53 -0.19 25.08
C ILE A 15 3.87 0.11 24.36
N PHE A 16 3.94 0.02 23.03
CA PHE A 16 5.18 0.27 22.29
C PHE A 16 5.42 1.74 21.89
N GLN A 17 4.54 2.66 22.28
CA GLN A 17 4.60 4.09 21.92
C GLN A 17 4.85 5.07 23.09
N GLY A 18 5.20 4.60 24.30
CA GLY A 18 5.30 5.54 25.42
C GLY A 18 6.16 5.16 26.61
N LYS A 19 6.97 4.09 26.56
CA LYS A 19 7.81 3.69 27.70
C LYS A 19 9.16 3.10 27.28
N ILE A 20 10.01 3.96 26.74
CA ILE A 20 11.31 4.18 27.38
C ILE A 20 11.12 5.52 28.09
N ALA A 21 10.46 5.63 29.25
CA ALA A 21 10.96 5.12 30.52
C ALA A 21 12.49 5.18 30.63
N MET A 22 13.09 6.30 30.22
CA MET A 22 14.15 6.92 31.01
C MET A 22 13.50 7.52 32.27
N THR A 23 12.83 6.69 33.06
CA THR A 23 12.53 7.02 34.45
C THR A 23 13.84 6.83 35.22
N ALA A 24 14.34 7.93 35.79
CA ALA A 24 15.45 8.00 36.74
C ALA A 24 16.85 7.65 36.19
N LEU A 25 17.34 8.43 35.24
CA LEU A 25 18.71 8.94 35.37
C LEU A 25 18.58 10.39 35.81
N ASP A 26 19.34 10.79 36.82
CA ASP A 26 19.52 12.16 37.28
C ASP A 26 20.22 13.00 36.20
N LEU A 27 19.58 13.12 35.04
CA LEU A 27 20.07 13.86 33.89
C LEU A 27 19.63 15.30 34.11
N LYS A 28 20.60 16.11 34.56
CA LYS A 28 20.53 17.56 34.42
C LYS A 28 19.96 17.90 33.04
N PRO A 29 19.05 18.89 32.91
CA PRO A 29 18.58 19.34 31.62
C PRO A 29 19.80 19.59 30.72
N ILE A 30 19.95 18.76 29.68
CA ILE A 30 21.09 18.87 28.77
C ILE A 30 20.84 20.12 27.93
N ASN A 31 21.75 21.08 27.99
CA ASN A 31 21.69 22.22 27.09
C ASN A 31 22.16 21.78 25.70
N VAL A 32 21.19 21.39 24.85
CA VAL A 32 21.46 20.88 23.49
C VAL A 32 22.26 21.90 22.66
N ALA A 33 22.00 23.20 22.86
CA ALA A 33 22.70 24.28 22.18
C ALA A 33 24.19 24.37 22.52
N GLU A 34 24.63 23.83 23.66
CA GLU A 34 26.03 23.88 24.10
C GLU A 34 26.82 22.60 23.76
N LEU A 35 26.17 21.58 23.19
CA LEU A 35 26.82 20.32 22.83
C LEU A 35 27.95 20.52 21.80
N SER A 36 28.85 19.54 21.69
CA SER A 36 29.76 19.49 20.54
C SER A 36 28.96 19.43 19.24
N GLU A 37 29.52 19.95 18.15
CA GLU A 37 28.82 20.03 16.86
C GLU A 37 28.24 18.68 16.43
N ASP A 38 29.04 17.61 16.49
CA ASP A 38 28.59 16.26 16.13
C ASP A 38 27.38 15.79 16.96
N LYS A 39 27.36 16.12 18.25
CA LYS A 39 26.27 15.73 19.17
C LYS A 39 25.03 16.59 19.00
N TYR A 40 25.22 17.87 18.68
CA TYR A 40 24.14 18.77 18.30
C TYR A 40 23.47 18.27 17.01
N GLN A 41 24.25 17.98 15.96
CA GLN A 41 23.73 17.49 14.69
C GLN A 41 23.00 16.15 14.84
N GLU A 42 23.58 15.19 15.57
CA GLU A 42 22.95 13.89 15.86
C GLU A 42 21.57 14.08 16.52
N PHE A 43 21.48 14.98 17.50
CA PHE A 43 20.22 15.30 18.17
C PHE A 43 19.21 15.95 17.20
N MET A 44 19.65 16.94 16.42
CA MET A 44 18.77 17.68 15.51
C MET A 44 18.21 16.80 14.41
N GLU A 45 19.02 15.91 13.83
CA GLU A 45 18.56 14.92 12.88
C GLU A 45 17.54 13.95 13.49
N ALA A 46 17.80 13.45 14.71
CA ALA A 46 16.88 12.56 15.40
C ALA A 46 15.54 13.24 15.68
N ASN A 47 15.59 14.51 16.11
CA ASN A 47 14.41 15.32 16.36
C ASN A 47 13.63 15.59 15.05
N GLN A 48 14.33 15.91 13.97
CA GLN A 48 13.71 16.12 12.66
C GLN A 48 13.03 14.85 12.13
N ARG A 49 13.69 13.68 12.27
CA ARG A 49 13.07 12.39 11.92
C ARG A 49 11.81 12.13 12.73
N HIS A 50 11.81 12.48 14.02
CA HIS A 50 10.64 12.34 14.86
C HIS A 50 9.49 13.25 14.41
N ILE A 51 9.76 14.52 14.09
CA ILE A 51 8.77 15.47 13.58
C ILE A 51 8.14 14.97 12.28
N GLU A 52 8.96 14.55 11.31
CA GLU A 52 8.44 14.07 10.02
C GLU A 52 7.66 12.76 10.16
N ALA A 53 8.04 11.88 11.09
CA ALA A 53 7.26 10.68 11.40
C ALA A 53 5.87 11.03 11.95
N ASN A 54 5.79 11.97 12.90
CA ASN A 54 4.50 12.44 13.45
C ASN A 54 3.64 13.10 12.37
N LYS A 55 4.23 13.96 11.54
CA LYS A 55 3.54 14.60 10.41
C LYS A 55 3.03 13.59 9.40
N LYS A 56 3.82 12.58 9.05
CA LYS A 56 3.40 11.51 8.13
C LYS A 56 2.25 10.71 8.73
N TYR A 57 2.35 10.35 10.01
CA TYR A 57 1.29 9.65 10.73
C TYR A 57 0.00 10.47 10.72
N LEU A 58 0.05 11.75 11.12
CA LEU A 58 -1.10 12.63 11.15
C LEU A 58 -1.73 12.76 9.76
N LYS A 59 -0.93 13.06 8.73
CA LYS A 59 -1.43 13.12 7.35
C LYS A 59 -2.13 11.82 6.94
N SER A 60 -1.59 10.66 7.29
CA SER A 60 -2.19 9.38 6.92
C SER A 60 -3.58 9.16 7.55
N GLN A 61 -3.82 9.67 8.76
CA GLN A 61 -5.14 9.57 9.41
C GLN A 61 -6.22 10.39 8.69
N TYR A 62 -5.80 11.46 8.00
CA TYR A 62 -6.69 12.38 7.28
C TYR A 62 -6.64 12.21 5.76
N THR A 63 -5.90 11.22 5.26
CA THR A 63 -5.90 10.87 3.84
C THR A 63 -7.10 9.97 3.56
N GLN A 64 -7.98 10.43 2.70
CA GLN A 64 -9.03 9.63 2.11
C GLN A 64 -8.53 9.11 0.76
N THR A 65 -8.42 7.79 0.65
CA THR A 65 -8.13 7.13 -0.63
C THR A 65 -9.44 6.71 -1.27
N SER A 66 -9.64 7.13 -2.52
CA SER A 66 -10.75 6.66 -3.35
C SER A 66 -10.21 5.66 -4.37
N ASN A 67 -10.71 4.43 -4.30
CA ASN A 67 -10.43 3.41 -5.30
C ASN A 67 -11.67 3.25 -6.20
N PRO A 68 -11.54 3.35 -7.52
CA PRO A 68 -12.64 3.08 -8.43
C PRO A 68 -13.13 1.63 -8.26
N ASP A 69 -14.45 1.43 -8.28
CA ASP A 69 -15.04 0.09 -8.23
C ASP A 69 -15.11 -0.51 -9.64
N TYR A 70 -14.23 -1.48 -9.90
CA TYR A 70 -14.20 -2.22 -11.17
C TYR A 70 -15.01 -3.51 -11.15
N SER A 71 -15.77 -3.81 -10.10
CA SER A 71 -16.53 -5.07 -9.99
C SER A 71 -17.46 -5.31 -11.18
N ASN A 72 -17.97 -4.24 -11.80
CA ASN A 72 -18.83 -4.26 -12.98
C ASN A 72 -18.13 -3.89 -14.30
N ASP A 73 -16.83 -3.62 -14.27
CA ASP A 73 -16.07 -3.30 -15.48
C ASP A 73 -16.03 -4.52 -16.41
N PRO A 74 -16.34 -4.37 -17.70
CA PRO A 74 -16.39 -5.49 -18.62
C PRO A 74 -14.99 -6.12 -18.85
N ARG A 75 -13.89 -5.42 -18.55
CA ARG A 75 -12.51 -5.94 -18.65
C ARG A 75 -12.20 -7.04 -17.63
N VAL A 76 -12.80 -6.97 -16.44
CA VAL A 76 -12.58 -7.95 -15.37
C VAL A 76 -13.58 -9.11 -15.42
N LYS A 77 -14.55 -9.07 -16.35
CA LYS A 77 -15.49 -10.18 -16.52
C LYS A 77 -14.82 -11.37 -17.20
N PRO A 78 -15.27 -12.61 -16.94
CA PRO A 78 -14.70 -13.79 -17.56
C PRO A 78 -14.72 -13.72 -19.09
N TYR A 79 -13.59 -14.05 -19.71
CA TYR A 79 -13.46 -14.32 -21.14
C TYR A 79 -13.65 -15.81 -21.40
N ALA A 80 -12.97 -16.67 -20.63
CA ALA A 80 -13.06 -18.11 -20.77
C ALA A 80 -12.75 -18.84 -19.47
N THR A 81 -13.21 -20.08 -19.39
CA THR A 81 -12.81 -21.03 -18.34
C THR A 81 -12.12 -22.23 -18.99
N ILE A 82 -11.12 -22.78 -18.32
CA ILE A 82 -10.48 -24.03 -18.73
C ILE A 82 -11.00 -25.12 -17.81
N THR A 83 -11.55 -26.17 -18.41
CA THR A 83 -12.08 -27.33 -17.68
C THR A 83 -11.27 -28.59 -17.95
N VAL A 84 -10.93 -29.33 -16.90
CA VAL A 84 -10.28 -30.65 -16.98
C VAL A 84 -11.17 -31.64 -16.24
N ALA A 85 -11.53 -32.75 -16.89
CA ALA A 85 -12.43 -33.77 -16.31
C ALA A 85 -13.75 -33.19 -15.73
N GLY A 86 -14.29 -32.13 -16.35
CA GLY A 86 -15.53 -31.47 -15.92
C GLY A 86 -15.39 -30.46 -14.78
N GLN A 87 -14.17 -30.23 -14.26
CA GLN A 87 -13.90 -29.23 -13.22
C GLN A 87 -13.23 -28.01 -13.83
N VAL A 88 -13.63 -26.81 -13.40
CA VAL A 88 -12.96 -25.56 -13.77
C VAL A 88 -11.64 -25.49 -13.02
N VAL A 89 -10.53 -25.42 -13.77
CA VAL A 89 -9.17 -25.38 -13.20
C VAL A 89 -8.53 -23.99 -13.36
N ALA A 90 -9.02 -23.18 -14.30
CA ALA A 90 -8.61 -21.80 -14.46
C ALA A 90 -9.73 -20.96 -15.09
N THR A 91 -9.80 -19.70 -14.70
CA THR A 91 -10.66 -18.67 -15.30
C THR A 91 -9.78 -17.55 -15.82
N ILE A 92 -10.07 -17.08 -17.02
CA ILE A 92 -9.35 -15.96 -17.65
C ILE A 92 -10.35 -14.86 -17.91
N ASP A 93 -10.02 -13.62 -17.53
CA ASP A 93 -10.86 -12.46 -17.79
C ASP A 93 -10.57 -11.79 -19.15
N ASN A 94 -11.35 -10.77 -19.51
CA ASN A 94 -11.23 -10.08 -20.79
C ASN A 94 -9.93 -9.27 -20.95
N GLN A 95 -9.23 -8.92 -19.87
CA GLN A 95 -7.90 -8.30 -19.91
C GLN A 95 -6.76 -9.34 -19.98
N GLY A 96 -7.07 -10.62 -19.79
CA GLY A 96 -6.16 -11.75 -19.91
C GLY A 96 -5.57 -12.21 -18.57
N VAL A 97 -6.03 -11.68 -17.44
CA VAL A 97 -5.61 -12.14 -16.11
C VAL A 97 -6.17 -13.53 -15.86
N VAL A 98 -5.33 -14.42 -15.34
CA VAL A 98 -5.68 -15.80 -15.05
C VAL A 98 -5.85 -15.99 -13.55
N GLY A 99 -6.99 -16.53 -13.14
CA GLY A 99 -7.29 -16.96 -11.79
C GLY A 99 -7.47 -18.47 -11.70
N THR A 100 -7.06 -19.06 -10.58
CA THR A 100 -7.24 -20.48 -10.25
C THR A 100 -7.38 -20.66 -8.75
N ASP A 101 -8.09 -21.70 -8.32
CA ASP A 101 -8.36 -21.97 -6.91
C ASP A 101 -7.25 -22.82 -6.22
N SER A 102 -6.25 -23.30 -6.99
CA SER A 102 -5.11 -24.07 -6.45
C SER A 102 -3.81 -23.27 -6.53
N ASN A 103 -3.11 -23.15 -5.40
CA ASN A 103 -1.82 -22.47 -5.32
C ASN A 103 -0.76 -23.16 -6.20
N GLU A 104 -0.71 -24.50 -6.15
CA GLU A 104 0.26 -25.30 -6.92
C GLU A 104 0.01 -25.16 -8.43
N LEU A 105 -1.25 -25.16 -8.83
CA LEU A 105 -1.63 -24.93 -10.22
C LEU A 105 -1.33 -23.49 -10.65
N GLY A 106 -1.60 -22.52 -9.77
CA GLY A 106 -1.27 -21.11 -9.97
C GLY A 106 0.21 -20.89 -10.23
N GLU A 107 1.09 -21.51 -9.44
CA GLU A 107 2.54 -21.44 -9.68
C GLU A 107 2.96 -22.03 -11.03
N ARG A 108 2.37 -23.16 -11.42
CA ARG A 108 2.66 -23.80 -12.72
C ARG A 108 2.21 -22.93 -13.88
N ILE A 109 1.01 -22.37 -13.80
CA ILE A 109 0.48 -21.43 -14.80
C ILE A 109 1.36 -20.18 -14.85
N ASN A 110 1.73 -19.59 -13.71
CA ASN A 110 2.59 -18.41 -13.69
C ASN A 110 3.96 -18.67 -14.33
N LYS A 111 4.57 -19.84 -14.08
CA LYS A 111 5.83 -20.25 -14.74
C LYS A 111 5.66 -20.39 -16.25
N LEU A 112 4.55 -20.98 -16.70
CA LEU A 112 4.21 -21.07 -18.13
C LEU A 112 4.08 -19.67 -18.74
N LEU A 113 3.33 -18.78 -18.11
CA LEU A 113 3.06 -17.43 -18.60
C LEU A 113 4.30 -16.54 -18.61
N ALA A 114 5.19 -16.67 -17.61
CA ALA A 114 6.46 -15.92 -17.56
C ALA A 114 7.43 -16.31 -18.69
N GLY A 115 7.29 -17.52 -19.23
CA GLY A 115 8.05 -17.97 -20.40
C GLY A 115 7.46 -17.53 -21.74
N LEU A 116 6.28 -16.92 -21.75
CA LEU A 116 5.70 -16.34 -22.95
C LEU A 116 6.37 -14.98 -23.20
N ASN A 117 6.98 -14.80 -24.37
CA ASN A 117 7.39 -13.49 -24.87
C ASN A 117 6.16 -12.69 -25.32
N GLU A 118 5.24 -12.43 -24.39
CA GLU A 118 4.17 -11.48 -24.58
C GLU A 118 4.69 -10.10 -24.19
N ASP A 119 4.74 -9.17 -25.14
CA ASP A 119 4.95 -7.77 -24.80
C ASP A 119 3.86 -7.36 -23.79
N ALA A 120 4.18 -6.48 -22.83
CA ALA A 120 3.18 -5.91 -21.92
C ALA A 120 2.00 -5.22 -22.65
N ALA A 121 2.19 -4.92 -23.95
CA ALA A 121 1.16 -4.43 -24.88
C ALA A 121 0.13 -5.51 -25.30
N SER A 122 0.42 -6.79 -25.09
CA SER A 122 -0.48 -7.92 -25.34
C SER A 122 -1.48 -8.06 -24.18
N SER A 123 -2.35 -7.07 -24.03
CA SER A 123 -3.48 -7.09 -23.08
C SER A 123 -4.80 -7.20 -23.83
N GLY A 124 -5.83 -7.67 -23.14
CA GLY A 124 -7.16 -7.81 -23.71
C GLY A 124 -7.48 -9.21 -24.25
N PRO A 125 -8.60 -9.34 -24.99
CA PRO A 125 -9.13 -10.65 -25.39
C PRO A 125 -8.20 -11.50 -26.25
N ALA A 126 -7.34 -10.89 -27.07
CA ALA A 126 -6.37 -11.64 -27.86
C ALA A 126 -5.34 -12.36 -26.98
N ALA A 127 -4.86 -11.68 -25.94
CA ALA A 127 -3.97 -12.27 -24.94
C ALA A 127 -4.72 -13.29 -24.08
N ALA A 128 -5.96 -12.99 -23.69
CA ALA A 128 -6.82 -13.94 -22.96
C ALA A 128 -7.01 -15.25 -23.73
N GLN A 129 -7.20 -15.18 -25.05
CA GLN A 129 -7.27 -16.33 -25.94
C GLN A 129 -5.95 -17.11 -25.98
N ASN A 130 -4.83 -16.43 -26.24
CA ASN A 130 -3.51 -17.10 -26.31
C ASN A 130 -3.19 -17.83 -25.00
N ARG A 131 -3.45 -17.19 -23.86
CA ARG A 131 -3.27 -17.79 -22.54
C ARG A 131 -4.21 -18.97 -22.31
N ALA A 132 -5.48 -18.87 -22.72
CA ALA A 132 -6.43 -19.98 -22.65
C ALA A 132 -5.93 -21.19 -23.44
N ASP A 133 -5.43 -20.97 -24.66
CA ASP A 133 -4.90 -22.02 -25.54
C ASP A 133 -3.68 -22.70 -24.91
N LYS A 134 -2.74 -21.91 -24.37
CA LYS A 134 -1.53 -22.44 -23.72
C LYS A 134 -1.82 -23.21 -22.44
N ILE A 135 -2.75 -22.72 -21.62
CA ILE A 135 -3.14 -23.40 -20.37
C ILE A 135 -3.91 -24.68 -20.69
N ALA A 136 -4.81 -24.65 -21.67
CA ALA A 136 -5.54 -25.84 -22.11
C ALA A 136 -4.59 -26.90 -22.68
N GLU A 137 -3.61 -26.51 -23.50
CA GLU A 137 -2.55 -27.38 -24.03
C GLU A 137 -1.74 -28.04 -22.90
N MET A 138 -1.30 -27.25 -21.92
CA MET A 138 -0.53 -27.76 -20.77
C MET A 138 -1.32 -28.75 -19.91
N LEU A 139 -2.62 -28.50 -19.71
CA LEU A 139 -3.45 -29.25 -18.77
C LEU A 139 -4.28 -30.37 -19.43
N GLY A 140 -4.26 -30.47 -20.77
CA GLY A 140 -5.20 -31.32 -21.51
C GLY A 140 -6.66 -30.91 -21.29
N GLY A 141 -6.90 -29.62 -21.07
CA GLY A 141 -8.19 -29.05 -20.75
C GLY A 141 -8.98 -28.62 -21.98
N ARG A 142 -10.28 -28.36 -21.79
CA ARG A 142 -11.16 -27.73 -22.78
C ARG A 142 -11.41 -26.28 -22.42
N ILE A 143 -11.38 -25.41 -23.41
CA ILE A 143 -11.75 -24.00 -23.27
C ILE A 143 -13.27 -23.87 -23.43
N VAL A 144 -13.91 -23.20 -22.48
CA VAL A 144 -15.32 -22.82 -22.51
C VAL A 144 -15.39 -21.30 -22.47
N LYS A 145 -15.75 -20.69 -23.60
CA LYS A 145 -15.87 -19.24 -23.73
C LYS A 145 -17.08 -18.73 -22.96
N ALA A 146 -16.91 -17.65 -22.21
CA ALA A 146 -17.99 -17.05 -21.43
C ALA A 146 -18.90 -16.17 -22.30
N GLY A 147 -20.16 -16.00 -21.89
CA GLY A 147 -21.09 -15.06 -22.55
C GLY A 147 -20.66 -13.59 -22.42
N THR A 148 -19.76 -13.30 -21.49
CA THR A 148 -19.14 -11.98 -21.27
C THR A 148 -17.86 -11.77 -22.08
N ALA A 149 -17.45 -12.74 -22.89
CA ALA A 149 -16.25 -12.63 -23.71
C ALA A 149 -16.40 -11.53 -24.75
N MET A 150 -15.50 -10.56 -24.74
CA MET A 150 -15.50 -9.44 -25.69
C MET A 150 -14.48 -9.64 -26.83
N SER A 151 -14.63 -8.89 -27.91
CA SER A 151 -13.64 -8.80 -28.97
C SER A 151 -12.51 -7.83 -28.61
N GLN A 152 -11.34 -7.96 -29.26
CA GLN A 152 -10.25 -7.00 -29.08
C GLN A 152 -10.66 -5.57 -29.46
N SER A 153 -11.49 -5.40 -30.49
CA SER A 153 -12.01 -4.08 -30.88
C SER A 153 -12.91 -3.46 -29.80
N GLN A 154 -13.74 -4.27 -29.13
CA GLN A 154 -14.56 -3.80 -28.00
C GLN A 154 -13.68 -3.42 -26.82
N TYR A 155 -12.64 -4.20 -26.51
CA TYR A 155 -11.69 -3.90 -25.44
C TYR A 155 -10.94 -2.58 -25.69
N ASN A 156 -10.43 -2.39 -26.90
CA ASN A 156 -9.67 -1.18 -27.28
C ASN A 156 -10.55 0.09 -27.30
N ALA A 157 -11.88 -0.06 -27.41
CA ALA A 157 -12.82 1.06 -27.39
C ALA A 157 -13.21 1.50 -25.96
N LEU A 158 -12.80 0.77 -24.92
CA LEU A 158 -13.10 1.12 -23.53
C LEU A 158 -12.28 2.34 -23.09
N ALA A 159 -12.89 3.17 -22.25
CA ALA A 159 -12.17 4.25 -21.58
C ALA A 159 -11.03 3.67 -20.73
N PRO A 160 -9.89 4.39 -20.58
CA PRO A 160 -8.82 3.99 -19.67
C PRO A 160 -9.35 3.77 -18.24
N PHE A 161 -8.66 2.93 -17.46
CA PHE A 161 -8.97 2.79 -16.04
C PHE A 161 -8.82 4.15 -15.33
N GLU A 162 -9.81 4.48 -14.50
CA GLU A 162 -9.71 5.58 -13.56
C GLU A 162 -8.56 5.32 -12.57
N GLN A 163 -7.81 6.36 -12.24
CA GLN A 163 -6.72 6.23 -11.29
C GLN A 163 -7.24 6.37 -9.86
N SER A 164 -6.68 5.59 -8.93
CA SER A 164 -6.94 5.80 -7.51
C SER A 164 -6.54 7.22 -7.11
N GLY A 165 -7.43 7.89 -6.39
CA GLY A 165 -7.23 9.23 -5.87
C GLY A 165 -6.84 9.19 -4.40
N SER A 166 -6.13 10.22 -3.95
CA SER A 166 -5.94 10.48 -2.52
C SER A 166 -6.11 11.95 -2.24
N THR A 167 -6.95 12.28 -1.27
CA THR A 167 -7.18 13.64 -0.82
C THR A 167 -6.94 13.72 0.68
N ILE A 168 -6.35 14.81 1.15
CA ILE A 168 -6.09 15.01 2.58
C ILE A 168 -7.08 16.06 3.07
N ASP A 169 -7.85 15.74 4.11
CA ASP A 169 -8.70 16.71 4.79
C ASP A 169 -7.86 17.59 5.73
N TYR A 170 -7.27 18.64 5.16
CA TYR A 170 -6.46 19.60 5.91
C TYR A 170 -7.26 20.40 6.93
N VAL A 171 -8.58 20.55 6.75
CA VAL A 171 -9.41 21.32 7.68
C VAL A 171 -9.59 20.51 8.95
N ALA A 172 -10.03 19.24 8.83
CA ALA A 172 -10.16 18.36 9.97
C ALA A 172 -8.80 18.07 10.63
N MET A 173 -7.73 17.89 9.84
CA MET A 173 -6.38 17.65 10.35
C MET A 173 -5.89 18.78 11.25
N LYS A 174 -6.17 20.05 10.90
CA LYS A 174 -5.75 21.22 11.70
C LYS A 174 -6.50 21.35 13.02
N THR A 175 -7.65 20.69 13.17
CA THR A 175 -8.42 20.66 14.41
C THR A 175 -8.06 19.50 15.34
N ASP A 176 -7.17 18.59 14.89
CA ASP A 176 -6.66 17.49 15.70
C ASP A 176 -5.68 18.01 16.78
N PRO A 177 -5.81 17.65 18.06
CA PRO A 177 -4.81 17.98 19.09
C PRO A 177 -3.37 17.55 18.74
N LEU A 178 -3.18 16.48 17.96
CA LEU A 178 -1.88 16.05 17.46
C LEU A 178 -1.26 17.08 16.50
N TYR A 179 -2.07 17.88 15.81
CA TYR A 179 -1.58 18.99 15.00
C TYR A 179 -0.91 20.05 15.88
N ASP A 180 -1.53 20.42 17.01
CA ASP A 180 -0.92 21.37 17.97
C ASP A 180 0.35 20.81 18.60
N GLN A 181 0.37 19.51 18.92
CA GLN A 181 1.59 18.85 19.38
C GLN A 181 2.70 18.92 18.32
N LEU A 182 2.37 18.68 17.05
CA LEU A 182 3.31 18.80 15.94
C LEU A 182 3.82 20.24 15.77
N GLN A 183 2.95 21.25 15.89
CA GLN A 183 3.38 22.66 15.88
C GLN A 183 4.34 22.97 17.05
N ASN A 184 4.06 22.44 18.24
CA ASN A 184 4.94 22.58 19.39
C ASN A 184 6.30 21.91 19.17
N LEU A 185 6.35 20.76 18.50
CA LEU A 185 7.62 20.11 18.14
C LEU A 185 8.43 20.95 17.15
N TYR A 186 7.78 21.50 16.12
CA TYR A 186 8.43 22.45 15.19
C TYR A 186 8.97 23.69 15.93
N ALA A 187 8.18 24.28 16.83
CA ALA A 187 8.60 25.44 17.61
C ALA A 187 9.79 25.12 18.52
N LYS A 188 9.80 23.96 19.19
CA LYS A 188 10.93 23.50 20.02
C LYS A 188 12.19 23.28 19.19
N HIS A 189 12.06 22.66 18.01
CA HIS A 189 13.19 22.45 17.10
C HIS A 189 13.82 23.78 16.69
N ALA A 190 13.02 24.73 16.21
CA ALA A 190 13.48 26.05 15.83
C ALA A 190 14.05 26.86 17.01
N ASN A 191 13.54 26.63 18.22
CA ASN A 191 14.08 27.27 19.42
C ASN A 191 15.50 26.78 19.73
N ILE A 192 15.76 25.48 19.60
CA ILE A 192 17.10 24.91 19.80
C ILE A 192 18.09 25.46 18.78
N GLU A 193 17.68 25.62 17.52
CA GLU A 193 18.52 26.26 16.48
C GLU A 193 18.89 27.70 16.86
N ARG A 194 17.93 28.46 17.38
CA ARG A 194 18.16 29.84 17.82
C ARG A 194 19.10 29.90 19.02
N GLU A 195 18.87 29.06 20.03
CA GLU A 195 19.74 28.95 21.20
C GLU A 195 21.17 28.56 20.82
N ARG A 196 21.33 27.66 19.84
CA ARG A 196 22.64 27.30 19.28
C ARG A 196 23.33 28.48 18.61
N ALA A 197 22.61 29.22 17.78
CA ALA A 197 23.15 30.41 17.12
C ALA A 197 23.60 31.48 18.14
N ASP A 198 22.77 31.73 19.16
CA ASP A 198 23.10 32.67 20.24
C ASP A 198 24.31 32.22 21.06
N TYR A 199 24.43 30.92 21.35
CA TYR A 199 25.59 30.36 22.06
C TYR A 199 26.88 30.54 21.26
N LEU A 200 26.87 30.18 19.98
CA LEU A 200 28.04 30.31 19.10
C LEU A 200 28.43 31.77 18.87
N GLY A 201 27.47 32.71 18.87
CA GLY A 201 27.74 34.15 18.74
C GLY A 201 28.32 34.81 20.00
N ARG A 202 28.34 34.11 21.14
CA ARG A 202 28.93 34.58 22.41
C ARG A 202 30.32 34.00 22.70
N GLN A 203 30.80 33.06 21.89
CA GLN A 203 32.16 32.52 21.95
C GLN A 203 33.14 33.37 21.14
#